data_AF-G9KU84-F1
#
_entry.id   AF-G9KU84-F1
#
_cell.length_a   1.000
_cell.length_b   1.000
_cell.length_c   1.000
_cell.angle_alpha   90.00
_cell.angle_beta   90.00
_cell.angle_gamma   90.00
#
_symmetry.space_group_name_H-M   'P 1'
#
loop_
_entity.id
_entity.type
_entity.pdbx_description
1 polymer ?
#
loop_
_entity_poly.entity_id
_entity_poly.type
_entity_poly.pdbx_seq_one_letter_code
_entity_poly.pdbx_strand_id
1 'polypeptide(L)'
;LNLNLQYNKILVNQDSSSSKWLLTRRIFLVDALSGRENDLGSQPRLIRIATQISLSIHLVPNTKNGNIYPPLITIAYSDIDTTDPSSQSVKVSFSVKYEMNQG
;
A
#
# COMPACT_ATOMS: atom_id res chain seq x y z
N LEU A 1 5.62 10.63 9.76
CA LEU A 1 6.69 10.26 8.79
C LEU A 1 7.15 8.83 9.03
N ASN A 2 7.70 8.16 8.00
CA ASN A 2 8.37 6.88 8.19
C ASN A 2 9.79 7.10 8.74
N LEU A 3 9.89 7.32 10.05
CA LEU A 3 11.13 7.73 10.73
C LEU A 3 12.21 6.65 10.75
N ASN A 4 11.88 5.42 10.38
CA ASN A 4 12.79 4.28 10.36
C ASN A 4 13.14 3.82 8.94
N LEU A 5 12.61 4.48 7.89
CA LEU A 5 12.98 4.17 6.52
C LEU A 5 14.40 4.66 6.23
N GLN A 6 15.23 3.76 5.71
CA GLN A 6 16.60 4.07 5.28
C GLN A 6 16.76 3.84 3.79
N TYR A 7 17.48 4.74 3.13
CA TYR A 7 17.96 4.57 1.75
C TYR A 7 19.48 4.71 1.78
N ASN A 8 20.20 3.70 1.27
CA ASN A 8 21.66 3.63 1.36
C ASN A 8 22.21 3.85 2.79
N LYS A 9 21.55 3.26 3.80
CA LYS A 9 21.87 3.37 5.24
C LYS A 9 21.67 4.77 5.84
N ILE A 10 21.03 5.69 5.14
CA ILE A 10 20.70 7.05 5.63
C ILE A 10 19.21 7.12 5.90
N LEU A 11 18.83 7.64 7.07
CA LEU A 11 17.42 7.88 7.42
C LEU A 11 16.84 8.94 6.49
N VAL A 12 15.82 8.56 5.73
CA VAL A 12 15.20 9.45 4.74
C VAL A 12 14.30 10.46 5.45
N ASN A 13 14.16 11.65 4.87
CA ASN A 13 13.24 12.69 5.36
C ASN A 13 13.50 13.17 6.80
N GLN A 14 14.75 13.06 7.28
CA GLN A 14 15.18 13.61 8.58
C GLN A 14 16.23 14.72 8.44
N ASP A 15 16.76 14.94 7.23
CA ASP A 15 17.70 16.03 6.94
C ASP A 15 16.94 17.38 6.89
N SER A 16 17.61 18.46 7.28
CA SER A 16 17.04 19.81 7.23
C SER A 16 16.80 20.31 5.80
N SER A 17 17.51 19.75 4.82
CA SER A 17 17.35 20.06 3.40
C SER A 17 16.27 19.18 2.78
N SER A 18 15.19 19.82 2.30
CA SER A 18 14.09 19.14 1.60
C SER A 18 14.50 18.52 0.26
N SER A 19 15.63 18.92 -0.32
CA SER A 19 16.17 18.32 -1.56
C SER A 19 16.60 16.86 -1.41
N LYS A 20 16.84 16.39 -0.18
CA LYS A 20 17.18 14.99 0.11
C LYS A 20 15.95 14.17 0.51
N TRP A 21 14.77 14.78 0.49
CA TRP A 21 13.55 14.10 0.90
C TRP A 21 13.04 13.21 -0.23
N LEU A 22 12.69 11.99 0.13
CA LEU A 22 12.03 11.03 -0.74
C LEU A 22 10.54 11.06 -0.46
N LEU A 23 9.73 11.13 -1.52
CA LEU A 23 8.29 10.97 -1.39
C LEU A 23 7.98 9.59 -0.81
N THR A 24 7.35 9.57 0.36
CA THR A 24 6.92 8.35 1.03
C THR A 24 5.42 8.39 1.23
N ARG A 25 4.75 7.29 0.93
CA ARG A 25 3.34 7.06 1.26
C ARG A 25 3.27 5.83 2.15
N ARG A 26 2.51 5.90 3.23
CA ARG A 26 2.29 4.78 4.15
C ARG A 26 0.81 4.46 4.16
N ILE A 27 0.48 3.18 3.93
CA ILE A 27 -0.87 2.67 4.00
C ILE A 27 -0.89 1.67 5.15
N PHE A 28 -1.94 1.75 5.96
CA PHE A 28 -2.24 0.75 6.97
C PHE A 28 -3.62 0.19 6.68
N LEU A 29 -3.72 -1.14 6.65
CA LEU A 29 -4.98 -1.83 6.76
C LEU A 29 -5.04 -2.40 8.17
N VAL A 30 -6.00 -1.93 8.97
CA VAL A 30 -6.26 -2.46 10.30
C VAL A 30 -7.64 -3.05 10.27
N ASP A 31 -7.73 -4.38 10.22
CA ASP A 31 -8.97 -5.11 10.42
C ASP A 31 -8.97 -5.71 11.83
N ALA A 32 -9.59 -4.99 12.77
CA ALA A 32 -9.52 -5.33 14.19
C ALA A 32 -10.76 -6.09 14.71
N LEU A 33 -11.86 -6.12 13.95
CA LEU A 33 -13.17 -6.59 14.44
C LEU A 33 -14.03 -7.30 13.38
N SER A 34 -13.72 -7.19 12.09
CA SER A 34 -14.57 -7.78 11.06
C SER A 34 -14.44 -9.30 11.14
N GLY A 35 -15.56 -9.99 11.36
CA GLY A 35 -15.61 -11.44 11.48
C GLY A 35 -15.58 -11.99 12.90
N ARG A 36 -15.27 -11.18 13.94
CA ARG A 36 -15.48 -11.58 15.34
C ARG A 36 -16.91 -11.23 15.72
N GLU A 37 -17.75 -12.25 15.87
CA GLU A 37 -19.18 -12.03 16.09
C GLU A 37 -19.47 -11.70 17.55
N ASN A 38 -19.19 -12.62 18.47
CA ASN A 38 -19.76 -12.58 19.83
C ASN A 38 -18.76 -12.24 20.95
N ASP A 39 -17.46 -12.42 20.73
CA ASP A 39 -16.44 -12.13 21.74
C ASP A 39 -15.08 -11.78 21.10
N LEU A 40 -14.22 -11.13 21.88
CA LEU A 40 -12.89 -10.68 21.42
C LEU A 40 -11.80 -11.75 21.58
N GLY A 41 -12.07 -12.87 22.25
CA GLY A 41 -11.14 -13.98 22.45
C GLY A 41 -11.25 -15.08 21.40
N SER A 42 -12.38 -15.17 20.69
CA SER A 42 -12.62 -16.15 19.64
C SER A 42 -11.95 -15.78 18.32
N GLN A 43 -11.72 -16.82 17.53
CA GLN A 43 -11.18 -16.67 16.19
C GLN A 43 -12.25 -16.01 15.29
N PRO A 44 -11.90 -14.96 14.51
CA PRO A 44 -12.84 -14.35 13.59
C PRO A 44 -13.28 -15.36 12.53
N ARG A 45 -14.56 -15.44 12.19
CA ARG A 45 -15.11 -16.29 11.11
C ARG A 45 -14.64 -15.86 9.73
N LEU A 46 -14.49 -14.56 9.52
CA LEU A 46 -14.03 -13.96 8.27
C LEU A 46 -12.80 -13.09 8.54
N ILE A 47 -11.83 -13.15 7.63
CA ILE A 47 -10.70 -12.20 7.62
C ILE A 47 -10.70 -11.44 6.30
N ARG A 48 -10.50 -10.12 6.36
CA ARG A 48 -10.35 -9.29 5.15
C ARG A 48 -8.90 -9.22 4.73
N ILE A 49 -8.61 -9.61 3.49
CA ILE A 49 -7.27 -9.59 2.90
C ILE A 49 -7.24 -8.61 1.72
N ALA A 50 -6.20 -7.79 1.63
CA ALA A 50 -5.91 -7.00 0.43
C ALA A 50 -5.39 -7.93 -0.67
N THR A 51 -6.23 -8.23 -1.67
CA THR A 51 -5.91 -9.20 -2.73
C THR A 51 -5.31 -8.55 -3.97
N GLN A 52 -5.56 -7.26 -4.18
CA GLN A 52 -4.93 -6.51 -5.25
C GLN A 52 -4.54 -5.12 -4.76
N ILE A 53 -3.28 -4.76 -5.01
CA ILE A 53 -2.76 -3.42 -4.77
C ILE A 53 -2.21 -2.91 -6.10
N SER A 54 -2.72 -1.78 -6.59
CA SER A 54 -2.17 -1.11 -7.76
C SER A 54 -1.72 0.30 -7.44
N LEU A 55 -0.55 0.67 -7.94
CA LEU A 55 0.04 2.01 -7.86
C LEU A 55 0.06 2.62 -9.27
N SER A 56 -0.64 3.74 -9.46
CA SER A 56 -0.60 4.50 -10.70
C SER A 56 0.18 5.79 -10.52
N ILE A 57 1.19 5.98 -11.37
CA ILE A 57 2.06 7.15 -11.42
C ILE A 57 1.85 7.82 -12.76
N HIS A 58 1.43 9.09 -12.72
CA HIS A 58 1.23 9.91 -13.91
C HIS A 58 2.19 11.08 -13.90
N LEU A 59 2.93 11.25 -14.99
CA LEU A 59 3.78 12.43 -15.16
C LEU A 59 2.93 13.63 -15.49
N VAL A 60 3.34 14.78 -14.96
CA VAL A 60 2.78 16.06 -15.40
C VAL A 60 3.16 16.25 -16.87
N PRO A 61 2.20 16.54 -17.78
CA PRO A 61 2.51 16.75 -19.19
C PRO A 61 3.61 17.80 -19.38
N ASN A 62 4.50 17.58 -20.35
CA ASN A 62 5.60 18.48 -20.72
C ASN A 62 6.60 18.79 -19.57
N THR A 63 6.66 17.97 -18.53
CA THR A 63 7.68 18.13 -17.48
C THR A 63 9.08 17.83 -17.99
N LYS A 64 10.04 18.74 -17.76
CA LYS A 64 11.47 18.50 -18.02
C LYS A 64 12.20 17.81 -16.85
N ASN A 65 11.63 17.90 -15.65
CA ASN A 65 12.27 17.47 -14.40
C ASN A 65 11.57 16.25 -13.77
N GLY A 66 10.77 15.50 -14.53
CA GLY A 66 10.11 14.29 -14.04
C GLY A 66 9.04 14.52 -12.96
N ASN A 67 8.47 15.73 -12.86
CA ASN A 67 7.36 16.01 -11.96
C ASN A 67 6.18 15.05 -12.21
N ILE A 68 5.63 14.52 -11.13
CA ILE A 68 4.47 13.61 -11.15
C ILE A 68 3.29 14.25 -10.43
N TYR A 69 2.08 13.88 -10.83
CA TYR A 69 0.93 14.06 -9.96
C TYR A 69 1.05 13.16 -8.73
N PRO A 70 0.39 13.50 -7.60
CA PRO A 70 0.30 12.59 -6.46
C PRO A 70 -0.12 11.18 -6.93
N PRO A 71 0.67 10.13 -6.63
CA PRO A 71 0.34 8.78 -7.09
C PRO A 71 -1.00 8.30 -6.56
N LEU A 72 -1.77 7.62 -7.41
CA LEU A 72 -3.03 6.96 -7.05
C LEU A 72 -2.74 5.53 -6.60
N ILE A 73 -3.26 5.14 -5.44
CA ILE A 73 -3.18 3.75 -4.96
C ILE A 73 -4.60 3.19 -4.88
N THR A 74 -4.83 2.06 -5.55
CA THR A 74 -6.10 1.34 -5.52
C THR A 74 -5.89 0.01 -4.82
N ILE A 75 -6.78 -0.34 -3.89
CA ILE A 75 -6.71 -1.58 -3.13
C ILE A 75 -8.05 -2.30 -3.26
N ALA A 76 -8.02 -3.55 -3.69
CA ALA A 76 -9.16 -4.44 -3.65
C ALA A 76 -9.00 -5.44 -2.49
N TYR A 77 -10.12 -5.75 -1.85
CA TYR A 77 -10.18 -6.62 -0.71
C TYR A 77 -11.06 -7.83 -0.99
N SER A 78 -10.76 -8.93 -0.29
CA SER A 78 -11.58 -10.13 -0.30
C SER A 78 -11.73 -10.65 1.12
N ASP A 79 -12.93 -11.12 1.44
CA ASP A 79 -13.23 -11.72 2.74
C ASP A 79 -13.07 -13.24 2.61
N ILE A 80 -12.34 -13.84 3.56
CA ILE A 80 -11.94 -15.25 3.56
C ILE A 80 -12.50 -15.92 4.80
N ASP A 81 -13.18 -17.05 4.63
CA ASP A 81 -13.72 -17.83 5.74
C ASP A 81 -12.61 -18.67 6.39
N THR A 82 -12.48 -18.56 7.70
CA THR A 82 -11.40 -19.21 8.47
C THR A 82 -11.83 -20.54 9.10
N THR A 83 -13.02 -21.06 8.78
CA THR A 83 -13.51 -22.35 9.30
C THR A 83 -12.60 -23.51 8.89
N ASP A 84 -12.01 -23.45 7.70
CA ASP A 84 -10.94 -24.35 7.27
C ASP A 84 -9.87 -23.58 6.46
N PRO A 85 -8.90 -22.96 7.15
CA PRO A 85 -7.86 -22.16 6.50
C PRO A 85 -6.93 -22.99 5.62
N SER A 86 -6.85 -24.30 5.86
CA SER A 86 -5.87 -25.18 5.22
C SER A 86 -6.28 -25.58 3.79
N SER A 87 -7.58 -25.49 3.47
CA SER A 87 -8.12 -25.78 2.15
C SER A 87 -8.15 -24.58 1.21
N GLN A 88 -7.80 -23.39 1.68
CA GLN A 88 -7.94 -22.15 0.92
C GLN A 88 -6.59 -21.52 0.59
N SER A 89 -6.44 -21.06 -0.65
CA SER A 89 -5.29 -20.26 -1.09
C SER A 89 -5.79 -18.97 -1.72
N VAL A 90 -5.26 -17.84 -1.27
CA VAL A 90 -5.67 -16.51 -1.72
C VAL A 90 -4.60 -15.96 -2.64
N LYS A 91 -4.97 -15.75 -3.91
CA LYS A 91 -4.07 -15.11 -4.87
C LYS A 91 -3.99 -13.62 -4.55
N VAL A 92 -2.78 -13.15 -4.28
CA VAL A 92 -2.47 -11.73 -4.11
C VAL A 92 -1.76 -11.19 -5.34
N SER A 93 -1.96 -9.91 -5.63
CA SER A 93 -1.29 -9.24 -6.74
C SER A 93 -0.88 -7.81 -6.38
N PHE A 94 0.27 -7.42 -6.91
CA PHE A 94 0.78 -6.07 -6.84
C PHE A 94 1.14 -5.61 -8.25
N SER A 95 0.71 -4.40 -8.63
CA SER A 95 1.05 -3.83 -9.93
C SER A 95 1.41 -2.35 -9.83
N VAL A 96 2.29 -1.93 -10.74
CA VAL A 96 2.67 -0.53 -10.91
C VAL A 96 2.39 -0.14 -12.35
N LYS A 97 1.59 0.91 -12.54
CA LYS A 97 1.38 1.56 -13.83
C LYS A 97 2.12 2.89 -13.81
N TYR A 98 3.00 3.08 -14.78
CA TYR A 98 3.68 4.35 -15.01
C TYR A 98 3.25 4.88 -16.37
N GLU A 99 2.70 6.09 -16.40
CA GLU A 99 2.17 6.71 -17.61
C GLU A 99 2.90 8.02 -17.91
N MET A 100 3.46 8.09 -19.11
CA MET A 100 4.25 9.20 -19.60
C MET A 100 3.77 9.57 -21.00
N ASN A 101 3.16 10.74 -21.12
CA ASN A 101 2.86 11.36 -22.40
C ASN A 101 4.00 12.32 -22.74
N GLN A 102 5.06 11.78 -23.37
CA GLN A 102 6.09 12.60 -23.99
C GLN A 102 5.57 13.06 -25.35
N GLY A 103 5.27 14.35 -25.45
CA GLY A 103 5.18 15.07 -26.71
C GLY A 103 6.55 15.57 -27.14
#